data_AF-A0A5E4L2Z9-F1
#
_entry.id   AF-A0A5E4L2Z9-F1
#
_cell.length_a   1.000
_cell.length_b   1.000
_cell.length_c   1.000
_cell.angle_alpha   90.00
_cell.angle_beta   90.00
_cell.angle_gamma   90.00
#
_symmetry.space_group_name_H-M   'P 1'
#
loop_
_entity.id
_entity.type
_entity.pdbx_description
1 polymer ?
#
loop_
_entity_poly.entity_id
_entity_poly.type
_entity_poly.pdbx_seq_one_letter_code
_entity_poly.pdbx_strand_id
1 'polypeptide(L)'
;MSTCPICETPMKKETREIKKGIFAQVEVCPKCEDEWIDEKGYEALYQMFTRKTFKIGGSLAIRIPKEIANVIGLKEGSDVKLAVKDKKLVIEPSS
;
A
#
# COMPACT_ATOMS: atom_id res chain seq x y z
N MET A 1 -15.56 -6.29 18.97
CA MET A 1 -15.51 -7.21 17.82
C MET A 1 -16.70 -6.88 16.96
N SER A 2 -16.49 -6.64 15.67
CA SER A 2 -17.59 -6.43 14.73
C SER A 2 -18.28 -7.76 14.43
N THR A 3 -19.56 -7.69 14.09
CA THR A 3 -20.36 -8.80 13.57
C THR A 3 -20.47 -8.64 12.05
N CYS A 4 -20.48 -9.77 11.33
CA CYS A 4 -20.65 -9.76 9.90
C CYS A 4 -22.03 -9.16 9.54
N PRO A 5 -22.12 -8.16 8.66
CA PRO A 5 -23.40 -7.52 8.32
C PRO A 5 -24.35 -8.41 7.50
N ILE A 6 -23.86 -9.56 7.01
CA ILE A 6 -24.63 -10.50 6.17
C ILE A 6 -25.23 -11.63 7.01
N CYS A 7 -24.47 -12.17 7.95
CA CYS A 7 -24.85 -13.39 8.68
C CYS A 7 -24.69 -13.28 10.21
N GLU A 8 -24.41 -12.07 10.69
CA GLU A 8 -24.27 -11.69 12.12
C GLU A 8 -23.18 -12.45 12.89
N THR A 9 -22.42 -13.31 12.20
CA THR A 9 -21.36 -14.11 12.80
C THR A 9 -20.20 -13.20 13.24
N PRO A 10 -19.66 -13.37 14.47
CA PRO A 10 -18.50 -12.61 14.93
C PRO A 10 -17.32 -12.75 13.96
N MET A 11 -16.74 -11.62 13.58
CA MET A 11 -15.64 -11.59 12.62
C MET A 11 -14.29 -11.87 13.28
N LYS A 12 -13.37 -12.44 12.51
CA LYS A 12 -11.98 -12.68 12.92
C LYS A 12 -11.07 -11.60 12.34
N LYS A 13 -10.15 -11.08 13.13
CA LYS A 13 -9.12 -10.16 12.67
C LYS A 13 -7.92 -10.93 12.14
N GLU A 14 -7.51 -10.64 10.91
CA GLU A 14 -6.35 -11.22 10.27
C GLU A 14 -5.46 -10.11 9.70
N THR A 15 -4.15 -10.32 9.70
CA THR A 15 -3.22 -9.45 8.97
C THR A 15 -3.05 -10.03 7.58
N ARG A 16 -3.48 -9.30 6.54
CA ARG A 16 -3.33 -9.72 5.14
C ARG A 16 -2.53 -8.71 4.34
N GLU A 17 -1.85 -9.20 3.31
CA GLU A 17 -1.14 -8.39 2.34
C GLU A 17 -2.14 -7.93 1.25
N ILE A 18 -2.54 -6.67 1.31
CA ILE A 18 -3.54 -6.10 0.36
C ILE A 18 -2.88 -5.61 -0.94
N LYS A 19 -1.59 -5.29 -0.88
CA LYS A 19 -0.71 -4.96 -2.00
C LYS A 19 0.70 -5.40 -1.62
N LYS A 20 1.53 -5.73 -2.60
CA LYS A 20 2.91 -6.20 -2.35
C LYS A 20 3.67 -5.27 -1.40
N GLY A 21 4.06 -5.79 -0.23
CA GLY A 21 4.75 -5.07 0.84
C GLY A 21 3.85 -4.26 1.80
N ILE A 22 2.53 -4.35 1.64
CA ILE A 22 1.55 -3.53 2.35
C ILE A 22 0.57 -4.45 3.07
N PHE A 23 0.67 -4.47 4.39
CA PHE A 23 -0.14 -5.30 5.27
C PHE A 23 -1.22 -4.46 5.96
N ALA A 24 -2.42 -5.00 6.06
CA ALA A 24 -3.55 -4.38 6.74
C ALA A 24 -4.21 -5.38 7.68
N GLN A 25 -4.79 -4.89 8.78
CA GLN A 25 -5.75 -5.69 9.53
C GLN A 25 -7.08 -5.70 8.77
N VAL A 26 -7.51 -6.90 8.40
CA VAL A 26 -8.81 -7.16 7.79
C VAL A 26 -9.66 -7.93 8.78
N GLU A 27 -10.96 -7.64 8.78
CA GLU A 27 -11.95 -8.46 9.47
C GLU A 27 -12.55 -9.43 8.46
N VAL A 28 -12.42 -10.73 8.71
CA VAL A 28 -12.91 -11.80 7.86
C VAL A 28 -14.07 -12.49 8.56
N CYS A 29 -15.18 -12.66 7.85
CA CYS A 29 -16.25 -13.51 8.35
C CYS A 29 -15.87 -14.98 8.18
N PRO A 30 -15.82 -15.81 9.24
CA PRO A 30 -15.46 -17.23 9.11
C PRO A 30 -16.53 -18.07 8.41
N LYS A 31 -17.71 -17.51 8.14
CA LYS A 31 -18.85 -18.21 7.52
C LYS A 31 -19.11 -17.77 6.07
N CYS A 32 -19.00 -16.46 5.81
CA CYS A 32 -19.19 -15.90 4.47
C CYS A 32 -17.88 -15.77 3.70
N GLU A 33 -16.73 -15.84 4.38
CA GLU A 33 -15.38 -15.61 3.85
C GLU A 33 -15.14 -14.19 3.30
N ASP A 34 -16.16 -13.31 3.33
CA ASP A 34 -16.03 -11.90 2.97
C ASP A 34 -15.07 -11.13 3.88
N GLU A 35 -14.29 -10.26 3.24
CA GLU A 35 -13.29 -9.40 3.85
C GLU A 35 -13.79 -7.97 3.99
N TRP A 36 -13.56 -7.39 5.16
CA TRP A 36 -13.90 -6.01 5.47
C TRP A 36 -12.66 -5.31 6.01
N ILE A 37 -12.35 -4.15 5.43
CA ILE A 37 -11.23 -3.32 5.86
C ILE A 37 -11.79 -2.18 6.68
N ASP A 38 -11.28 -1.99 7.90
CA ASP A 38 -11.64 -0.83 8.72
C ASP A 38 -11.29 0.46 7.96
N GLU A 39 -12.24 1.39 7.87
CA GLU A 39 -12.13 2.64 7.13
C GLU A 39 -10.93 3.47 7.60
N LYS A 40 -10.64 3.45 8.91
CA LYS A 40 -9.43 4.09 9.47
C LYS A 40 -8.13 3.41 9.04
N GLY A 41 -8.15 2.08 8.90
CA GLY A 41 -7.03 1.30 8.36
C GLY A 41 -6.79 1.64 6.88
N TYR A 42 -7.87 1.74 6.10
CA TYR A 42 -7.81 2.18 4.71
C TYR A 42 -7.29 3.62 4.56
N GLU A 43 -7.77 4.56 5.39
CA GLU A 43 -7.28 5.94 5.38
C GLU A 43 -5.80 6.05 5.79
N ALA A 44 -5.37 5.31 6.82
CA ALA A 44 -3.96 5.29 7.25
C ALA A 44 -3.05 4.79 6.11
N LEU A 45 -3.49 3.75 5.38
CA LEU A 45 -2.83 3.27 4.17
C LEU A 45 -2.84 4.34 3.08
N TYR A 46 -3.97 4.98 2.83
CA TYR A 46 -4.11 6.03 1.82
C TYR A 46 -3.19 7.24 2.08
N GLN A 47 -3.05 7.63 3.35
CA GLN A 47 -2.12 8.68 3.80
C GLN A 47 -0.66 8.23 3.76
N MET A 48 -0.36 6.94 3.94
CA MET A 48 0.99 6.40 3.72
C MET A 48 1.43 6.51 2.25
N PHE A 49 0.51 6.47 1.27
CA PHE A 49 0.86 6.53 -0.16
C PHE A 49 0.65 7.90 -0.81
N THR A 50 -0.02 8.84 -0.14
CA THR A 50 -0.15 10.21 -0.64
C THR A 50 1.08 11.02 -0.25
N ARG A 51 1.80 11.56 -1.23
CA ARG A 51 3.02 12.36 -1.02
C ARG A 51 2.97 13.63 -1.84
N LYS A 52 3.41 14.73 -1.24
CA LYS A 52 3.57 16.01 -1.93
C LYS A 52 4.86 15.99 -2.74
N THR A 53 4.76 16.27 -4.03
CA THR A 53 5.92 16.53 -4.88
C THR A 53 6.57 17.84 -4.47
N PHE A 54 7.89 17.92 -4.56
CA PHE A 54 8.65 19.13 -4.28
C PHE A 54 9.71 19.35 -5.38
N LYS A 55 10.27 20.55 -5.43
CA LYS A 55 11.36 20.87 -6.36
C LYS A 55 12.70 20.59 -5.70
N ILE A 56 13.60 19.94 -6.44
CA ILE A 56 15.01 19.80 -6.08
C ILE A 56 15.85 20.13 -7.32
N GLY A 57 16.70 21.16 -7.19
CA GLY A 57 17.34 21.77 -8.36
C GLY A 57 16.30 22.20 -9.41
N GLY A 58 16.48 21.76 -10.65
CA GLY A 58 15.55 22.01 -11.77
C GLY A 58 14.43 20.97 -11.94
N SER A 59 14.35 19.95 -11.06
CA SER A 59 13.50 18.78 -11.26
C SER A 59 12.41 18.64 -10.18
N LEU A 60 11.36 17.87 -10.51
CA LEU A 60 10.37 17.42 -9.53
C LEU A 60 10.85 16.14 -8.85
N ALA A 61 10.67 16.07 -7.53
CA ALA A 61 10.99 14.93 -6.71
C ALA A 61 9.83 14.55 -5.78
N ILE A 62 9.83 13.28 -5.38
CA ILE A 62 8.93 12.66 -4.41
C ILE A 62 9.77 11.82 -3.46
N ARG A 63 9.40 11.79 -2.18
CA ARG A 63 10.00 10.88 -1.21
C ARG A 63 9.34 9.50 -1.33
N ILE A 64 10.13 8.48 -1.62
CA ILE A 64 9.70 7.09 -1.63
C ILE A 64 9.79 6.56 -0.18
N PRO A 65 8.70 6.04 0.41
CA PRO A 65 8.74 5.41 1.72
C PRO A 65 9.73 4.24 1.77
N LYS A 66 10.39 4.06 2.92
CA LYS A 66 11.44 3.05 3.10
C LYS A 66 10.90 1.64 2.92
N GLU A 67 9.66 1.41 3.32
CA GLU A 67 8.95 0.13 3.18
C GLU A 67 8.81 -0.26 1.71
N ILE A 68 8.39 0.69 0.85
CA ILE A 68 8.28 0.45 -0.60
C ILE A 68 9.68 0.26 -1.19
N ALA A 69 10.62 1.13 -0.85
CA ALA A 69 12.00 1.04 -1.36
C ALA A 69 12.61 -0.32 -1.05
N ASN A 70 12.46 -0.83 0.17
CA ASN A 70 12.93 -2.16 0.57
C ASN A 70 12.28 -3.29 -0.24
N VAL A 71 10.97 -3.22 -0.48
CA VAL A 71 10.21 -4.25 -1.23
C VAL A 71 10.70 -4.37 -2.67
N ILE A 72 11.11 -3.26 -3.29
CA ILE A 72 11.66 -3.26 -4.65
C ILE A 72 13.20 -3.19 -4.67
N GLY A 73 13.87 -3.34 -3.52
CA GLY A 73 15.33 -3.37 -3.44
C GLY A 73 16.05 -2.06 -3.77
N LEU A 74 15.36 -0.91 -3.67
CA LEU A 74 15.97 0.40 -3.85
C LEU A 74 16.72 0.84 -2.60
N LYS A 75 17.95 1.32 -2.81
CA LYS A 75 18.78 2.00 -1.82
C LYS A 75 19.33 3.29 -2.40
N GLU A 76 19.95 4.11 -1.56
CA GLU A 76 20.68 5.28 -2.03
C GLU A 76 21.73 4.86 -3.07
N GLY A 77 21.78 5.58 -4.20
CA GLY A 77 22.66 5.28 -5.31
C GLY A 77 22.21 4.13 -6.22
N SER A 78 21.01 3.56 -6.03
CA SER A 78 20.46 2.58 -6.98
C SER A 78 20.13 3.23 -8.33
N ASP A 79 20.55 2.57 -9.41
CA ASP A 79 20.07 2.89 -10.74
C ASP A 79 18.61 2.47 -10.90
N VAL A 80 17.80 3.32 -11.52
CA VAL A 80 16.37 3.06 -11.77
C VAL A 80 15.98 3.40 -13.19
N LYS A 81 15.12 2.58 -13.77
CA LYS A 81 14.41 2.86 -15.01
C LYS A 81 13.09 3.53 -14.68
N LEU A 82 12.81 4.61 -15.41
CA LEU A 82 11.55 5.33 -15.34
C LEU A 82 10.80 5.13 -16.66
N ALA A 83 9.55 4.68 -16.57
CA ALA A 83 8.66 4.54 -17.71
C ALA A 83 7.28 5.12 -17.38
N VAL A 84 6.53 5.49 -18.43
CA VAL A 84 5.12 5.86 -18.29
C VAL A 84 4.28 4.74 -18.89
N LYS A 85 3.35 4.19 -18.09
CA LYS A 85 2.37 3.19 -18.52
C LYS A 85 1.01 3.52 -17.95
N ASP A 86 -0.03 3.54 -18.77
CA ASP A 86 -1.41 3.83 -18.34
C ASP A 86 -1.57 5.13 -17.54
N LYS A 87 -0.87 6.19 -17.98
CA LYS A 87 -0.79 7.50 -17.29
C LYS A 87 -0.22 7.42 -15.86
N LYS A 88 0.53 6.36 -15.54
CA LYS A 88 1.24 6.17 -14.27
C LYS A 88 2.74 6.13 -14.51
N LEU A 89 3.50 6.65 -13.56
CA LEU A 89 4.95 6.47 -13.53
C LEU A 89 5.25 5.07 -12.98
N VAL A 90 6.02 4.29 -13.73
CA VAL A 90 6.56 3.00 -13.31
C VAL A 90 8.05 3.19 -13.03
N ILE A 91 8.48 2.77 -11.84
CA ILE A 91 9.86 2.85 -11.38
C ILE A 91 10.36 1.43 -11.16
N GLU A 92 11.40 1.05 -11.88
CA GLU A 92 11.98 -0.29 -11.82
C GLU A 92 13.46 -0.19 -11.47
N PRO A 93 14.00 -1.02 -10.57
CA PRO A 93 15.44 -1.13 -10.38
C PRO A 93 16.12 -1.51 -11.70
N SER A 94 17.13 -0.75 -12.11
CA SER A 94 18.12 -1.23 -13.09
C SER A 94 19.04 -2.16 -12.31
N SER A 95 19.05 -3.43 -12.71
CA SER A 95 19.77 -4.54 -12.08
C SER A 95 21.18 -4.18 -11.60
#